data_AF-A0A172WEI0-F1
#
_entry.id   AF-A0A172WEI0-F1
#
_cell.length_a   1.000
_cell.length_b   1.000
_cell.length_c   1.000
_cell.angle_alpha   90.00
_cell.angle_beta   90.00
_cell.angle_gamma   90.00
#
_symmetry.space_group_name_H-M   'P 1'
#
loop_
_entity.id
_entity.type
_entity.pdbx_description
1 polymer ?
#
loop_
_entity_poly.entity_id
_entity_poly.type
_entity_poly.pdbx_seq_one_letter_code
_entity_poly.pdbx_strand_id
1 'polypeptide(L)'
;MTTRAPLMRVPALEDLSGISKIFVKFEGRNPTETHKDRRARLHVETAKTLGFSVITAGTCGNYGVALAYYARLFGLKAYIFVPASYTLRRSEEMLRYGARIIPVHGPYEKAVLESRTFAVEKRSL
;
A
#
# COMPACT_ATOMS: atom_id res chain seq x y z
N MET A 1 -3.87 -13.12 -1.53
CA MET A 1 -2.90 -14.02 -0.89
C MET A 1 -1.80 -13.20 -0.25
N THR A 2 -1.75 -13.11 1.08
CA THR A 2 -0.59 -12.56 1.82
C THR A 2 0.21 -13.75 2.37
N THR A 3 1.53 -13.63 2.48
CA THR A 3 2.36 -14.74 2.94
C THR A 3 2.36 -14.82 4.47
N ARG A 4 2.57 -16.03 5.00
CA ARG A 4 2.92 -16.18 6.42
C ARG A 4 4.36 -15.68 6.59
N ALA A 5 4.49 -14.46 7.12
CA ALA A 5 5.80 -13.88 7.39
C ALA A 5 6.58 -14.74 8.41
N PRO A 6 7.86 -15.05 8.20
CA PRO A 6 8.63 -15.83 9.15
C PRO A 6 8.88 -15.04 10.43
N LEU A 7 8.94 -15.75 11.55
CA LEU A 7 9.38 -15.23 12.84
C LEU A 7 10.76 -15.83 13.09
N MET A 8 11.80 -15.00 13.05
CA MET A 8 13.19 -15.44 13.14
C MET A 8 13.78 -14.98 14.46
N ARG A 9 14.37 -15.90 15.23
CA ARG A 9 15.16 -15.52 16.40
C ARG A 9 16.44 -14.84 15.93
N VAL A 10 16.90 -13.82 16.65
CA VAL A 10 18.08 -13.03 16.27
C VAL A 10 19.14 -13.04 17.39
N PRO A 11 19.92 -14.12 17.52
CA PRO A 11 20.93 -14.25 18.58
C PRO A 11 21.92 -13.07 18.63
N ALA A 12 22.35 -12.57 17.47
CA ALA A 12 23.28 -11.44 17.40
C ALA A 12 22.73 -10.15 18.08
N LEU A 13 21.42 -9.93 18.07
CA LEU A 13 20.81 -8.81 18.80
C LEU A 13 20.66 -9.12 20.29
N GLU A 14 20.49 -10.40 20.65
CA GLU A 14 20.47 -10.82 22.06
C GLU A 14 21.83 -10.53 22.71
N ASP A 15 22.92 -10.91 22.03
CA ASP A 15 24.30 -10.67 22.48
C ASP A 15 24.62 -9.16 22.58
N LEU A 16 24.15 -8.36 21.61
CA LEU A 16 24.41 -6.92 21.59
C LEU A 16 23.64 -6.16 22.67
N SER A 17 22.43 -6.61 23.02
CA SER A 17 21.53 -5.87 23.92
C SER A 17 21.46 -6.43 25.34
N GLY A 18 21.95 -7.65 25.57
CA GLY A 18 21.75 -8.39 26.83
C GLY A 18 20.33 -8.91 27.04
N ILE A 19 19.42 -8.75 26.06
CA ILE A 19 18.03 -9.20 26.14
C ILE A 19 17.91 -10.59 25.52
N SER A 20 17.44 -11.57 26.30
CA SER A 20 17.21 -12.92 25.78
C SER A 20 15.95 -13.00 24.89
N LYS A 21 15.93 -13.94 23.94
CA LYS A 21 14.76 -14.31 23.13
C LYS A 21 14.21 -13.16 22.26
N ILE A 22 15.08 -12.53 21.46
CA ILE A 22 14.66 -11.51 20.50
C ILE A 22 14.24 -12.19 19.19
N PHE A 23 13.06 -11.81 18.70
CA PHE A 23 12.53 -12.29 17.43
C PHE A 23 12.17 -11.14 16.51
N VAL A 24 12.45 -11.32 15.21
CA VAL A 24 12.02 -10.43 14.14
C VAL A 24 10.93 -11.10 13.34
N LYS A 25 9.78 -10.42 13.25
CA LYS A 25 8.71 -10.77 12.33
C LYS A 25 9.00 -10.13 10.97
N PHE A 26 9.55 -10.91 10.03
CA PHE A 26 10.02 -10.35 8.76
C PHE A 26 8.91 -10.27 7.71
N GLU A 27 8.29 -9.10 7.62
CA GLU A 27 7.21 -8.78 6.68
C GLU A 27 7.69 -8.44 5.25
N GLY A 28 9.00 -8.51 4.99
CA GLY A 28 9.58 -8.26 3.66
C GLY A 28 9.28 -9.37 2.64
N ARG A 29 8.75 -10.53 3.07
CA ARG A 29 8.37 -11.64 2.16
C ARG A 29 6.94 -11.54 1.63
N ASN A 30 6.23 -10.45 1.88
CA ASN A 30 4.93 -10.22 1.26
C ASN A 30 5.11 -9.87 -0.24
N PRO A 31 4.10 -10.06 -1.10
CA PRO A 31 4.21 -9.82 -2.54
C PRO A 31 4.78 -8.47 -2.97
N THR A 32 4.51 -7.38 -2.25
CA THR A 32 5.12 -6.05 -2.54
C THR A 32 6.23 -5.65 -1.56
N GLU A 33 6.77 -6.65 -0.86
CA GLU A 33 7.92 -6.55 0.04
C GLU A 33 7.72 -5.59 1.21
N THR A 34 6.48 -5.50 1.71
CA THR A 34 6.12 -4.61 2.80
C THR A 34 5.00 -5.18 3.66
N HIS A 35 4.97 -4.80 4.95
CA HIS A 35 3.87 -5.15 5.85
C HIS A 35 2.53 -4.56 5.40
N LYS A 36 2.55 -3.52 4.55
CA LYS A 36 1.35 -2.82 4.08
C LYS A 36 0.44 -3.69 3.22
N ASP A 37 0.98 -4.78 2.67
CA ASP A 37 0.23 -5.81 1.96
C ASP A 37 -0.94 -6.36 2.75
N ARG A 38 -0.76 -6.52 4.08
CA ARG A 38 -1.79 -7.08 4.95
C ARG A 38 -3.06 -6.24 4.94
N ARG A 39 -2.94 -4.91 5.09
CA ARG A 39 -4.07 -3.97 5.08
C ARG A 39 -4.57 -3.71 3.66
N ALA A 40 -3.68 -3.55 2.69
CA ALA A 40 -4.05 -3.26 1.31
C ALA A 40 -4.94 -4.37 0.72
N ARG A 41 -4.59 -5.64 0.95
CA ARG A 41 -5.43 -6.77 0.56
C ARG A 41 -6.82 -6.65 1.14
N LEU A 42 -6.93 -6.48 2.46
CA LEU A 42 -8.21 -6.41 3.15
C LEU A 42 -9.09 -5.30 2.57
N HIS A 43 -8.53 -4.09 2.37
CA HIS A 43 -9.30 -2.98 1.82
C HIS A 43 -9.79 -3.23 0.38
N VAL A 44 -8.95 -3.81 -0.48
CA VAL A 44 -9.32 -4.14 -1.86
C VAL A 44 -10.38 -5.24 -1.90
N GLU A 45 -10.19 -6.30 -1.11
CA GLU A 45 -11.11 -7.43 -1.00
C GLU A 45 -12.48 -6.96 -0.51
N THR A 46 -12.51 -6.13 0.55
CA THR A 46 -13.75 -5.49 1.03
C THR A 46 -14.39 -4.60 -0.03
N ALA A 47 -13.61 -3.76 -0.73
CA ALA A 47 -14.15 -2.90 -1.79
C ALA A 47 -14.79 -3.73 -2.92
N LYS A 48 -14.15 -4.84 -3.31
CA LYS A 48 -14.70 -5.77 -4.30
C LYS A 48 -15.99 -6.41 -3.81
N THR A 49 -16.04 -6.88 -2.57
CA THR A 49 -17.24 -7.50 -1.96
C THR A 49 -18.40 -6.50 -1.89
N LEU A 50 -18.12 -5.23 -1.65
CA LEU A 50 -19.12 -4.15 -1.65
C LEU A 50 -19.55 -3.70 -3.06
N GLY A 51 -19.04 -4.32 -4.12
CA GLY A 51 -19.41 -4.02 -5.51
C GLY A 51 -18.66 -2.85 -6.14
N PHE A 52 -17.63 -2.31 -5.48
CA PHE A 52 -16.84 -1.22 -6.07
C PHE A 52 -15.87 -1.73 -7.14
N SER A 53 -15.67 -0.91 -8.18
CA SER A 53 -14.73 -1.16 -9.29
C SER A 53 -13.45 -0.32 -9.19
N VAL A 54 -13.38 0.59 -8.22
CA VAL A 54 -12.30 1.56 -8.05
C VAL A 54 -11.87 1.63 -6.59
N ILE A 55 -10.57 1.74 -6.35
CA ILE A 55 -9.99 2.09 -5.05
C ILE A 55 -9.03 3.27 -5.23
N THR A 56 -9.01 4.17 -4.24
CA THR A 56 -8.15 5.36 -4.28
C THR A 56 -7.47 5.60 -2.94
N ALA A 57 -6.27 6.19 -2.97
CA ALA A 57 -5.57 6.63 -1.77
C ALA A 57 -4.65 7.82 -2.07
N GLY A 58 -4.58 8.77 -1.12
CA GLY A 58 -3.48 9.73 -1.05
C GLY A 58 -2.28 9.09 -0.36
N THR A 59 -1.27 8.66 -1.12
CA THR A 59 -0.05 8.02 -0.58
C THR A 59 1.06 8.01 -1.62
N CYS A 60 2.32 8.18 -1.19
CA CYS A 60 3.48 8.27 -2.08
C CYS A 60 4.45 7.07 -1.98
N GLY A 61 4.08 6.00 -1.28
CA GLY A 61 5.03 4.95 -0.89
C GLY A 61 4.47 3.53 -0.93
N ASN A 62 5.00 2.67 -0.06
CA ASN A 62 4.70 1.23 0.02
C ASN A 62 3.19 0.88 -0.01
N TYR A 63 2.33 1.77 0.49
CA TYR A 63 0.89 1.51 0.50
C TYR A 63 0.28 1.61 -0.90
N GLY A 64 0.76 2.55 -1.73
CA GLY A 64 0.32 2.69 -3.12
C GLY A 64 0.72 1.49 -3.97
N VAL A 65 1.93 0.94 -3.76
CA VAL A 65 2.39 -0.28 -4.43
C VAL A 65 1.52 -1.47 -4.02
N ALA A 66 1.32 -1.67 -2.71
CA ALA A 66 0.48 -2.73 -2.20
C ALA A 66 -0.97 -2.62 -2.72
N LEU A 67 -1.58 -1.43 -2.69
CA LEU A 67 -2.91 -1.18 -3.23
C LEU A 67 -2.99 -1.48 -4.72
N ALA A 68 -2.02 -1.03 -5.52
CA ALA A 68 -1.99 -1.29 -6.95
C ALA A 68 -1.92 -2.79 -7.25
N TYR A 69 -1.03 -3.51 -6.56
CA TYR A 69 -0.88 -4.96 -6.70
C TYR A 69 -2.18 -5.70 -6.40
N TYR A 70 -2.77 -5.47 -5.23
CA TYR A 70 -4.01 -6.16 -4.87
C TYR A 70 -5.20 -5.69 -5.72
N ALA A 71 -5.31 -4.40 -6.06
CA ALA A 71 -6.37 -3.91 -6.95
C ALA A 71 -6.35 -4.66 -8.29
N ARG A 72 -5.17 -4.82 -8.90
CA ARG A 72 -5.01 -5.62 -10.11
C ARG A 72 -5.46 -7.07 -9.93
N LEU A 73 -5.07 -7.71 -8.84
CA LEU A 73 -5.46 -9.11 -8.56
C LEU A 73 -6.98 -9.29 -8.40
N PHE A 74 -7.67 -8.32 -7.80
CA PHE A 74 -9.13 -8.39 -7.57
C PHE A 74 -9.96 -7.71 -8.67
N GLY A 75 -9.32 -7.21 -9.73
CA GLY A 75 -9.98 -6.57 -10.87
C GLY A 75 -10.55 -5.17 -10.56
N LEU A 76 -9.92 -4.43 -9.64
CA LEU A 76 -10.24 -3.03 -9.35
C LEU A 76 -9.23 -2.10 -10.02
N LYS A 77 -9.66 -0.87 -10.35
CA LYS A 77 -8.76 0.21 -10.78
C LYS A 77 -8.21 0.93 -9.56
N ALA A 78 -6.89 1.09 -9.47
CA ALA A 78 -6.23 1.85 -8.41
C ALA A 78 -5.86 3.27 -8.88
N TYR A 79 -6.26 4.29 -8.10
CA TYR A 79 -5.87 5.68 -8.30
C TYR A 79 -5.08 6.17 -7.09
N ILE A 80 -3.85 6.61 -7.31
CA ILE A 80 -2.92 6.96 -6.23
C ILE A 80 -2.58 8.45 -6.35
N PHE A 81 -3.07 9.24 -5.41
CA PHE A 81 -2.83 10.68 -5.36
C PHE A 81 -1.53 10.95 -4.60
N VAL A 82 -0.64 11.73 -5.19
CA VAL A 82 0.71 11.97 -4.68
C VAL A 82 1.03 13.46 -4.76
N PRO A 83 1.61 14.09 -3.72
CA PRO A 83 2.17 15.43 -3.85
C PRO A 83 3.19 15.51 -5.00
N ALA A 84 3.03 16.49 -5.89
CA ALA A 84 3.90 16.66 -7.06
C ALA A 84 5.36 16.95 -6.70
N SER A 85 5.61 17.46 -5.49
CA SER A 85 6.97 17.75 -4.97
C SER A 85 7.70 16.51 -4.45
N TYR A 86 7.05 15.35 -4.34
CA TYR A 86 7.64 14.18 -3.71
C TYR A 86 8.36 13.28 -4.73
N THR A 87 9.57 12.84 -4.38
CA THR A 87 10.29 11.82 -5.15
C THR A 87 9.66 10.45 -4.93
N LEU A 88 9.02 9.91 -5.97
CA LEU A 88 8.37 8.60 -5.92
C LEU A 88 9.36 7.46 -6.15
N ARG A 89 9.97 6.95 -5.07
CA ARG A 89 10.96 5.86 -5.15
C ARG A 89 10.43 4.54 -5.72
N ARG A 90 9.11 4.32 -5.69
CA ARG A 90 8.45 3.08 -6.13
C ARG A 90 7.30 3.33 -7.12
N SER A 91 7.30 4.46 -7.85
CA SER A 91 6.27 4.78 -8.85
C SER A 91 6.19 3.74 -9.96
N GLU A 92 7.34 3.28 -10.44
CA GLU A 92 7.41 2.28 -11.51
C GLU A 92 6.68 0.98 -11.15
N GLU A 93 6.78 0.54 -9.89
CA GLU A 93 6.06 -0.64 -9.41
C GLU A 93 4.55 -0.41 -9.39
N MET A 94 4.09 0.77 -8.95
CA MET A 94 2.66 1.13 -8.99
C MET A 94 2.14 1.11 -10.44
N LEU A 95 2.88 1.73 -11.36
CA LEU A 95 2.53 1.79 -12.78
C LEU A 95 2.53 0.38 -13.41
N ARG A 96 3.52 -0.46 -13.08
CA ARG A 96 3.58 -1.86 -13.54
C ARG A 96 2.37 -2.68 -13.08
N TYR A 97 1.87 -2.40 -11.88
CA TYR A 97 0.63 -3.01 -11.39
C TYR A 97 -0.65 -2.34 -11.93
N GLY A 98 -0.53 -1.35 -12.82
CA GLY A 98 -1.66 -0.72 -13.50
C GLY A 98 -2.35 0.37 -12.70
N ALA A 99 -1.70 0.90 -11.65
CA ALA A 99 -2.22 2.06 -10.93
C ALA A 99 -2.12 3.32 -11.81
N ARG A 100 -3.07 4.24 -11.64
CA ARG A 100 -2.97 5.60 -12.16
C ARG A 100 -2.45 6.51 -11.05
N ILE A 101 -1.28 7.09 -11.26
CA ILE A 101 -0.69 8.05 -10.34
C ILE A 101 -1.19 9.45 -10.73
N ILE A 102 -1.78 10.17 -9.77
CA ILE A 102 -2.30 11.52 -9.96
C ILE A 102 -1.43 12.48 -9.14
N PRO A 103 -0.63 13.34 -9.80
CA PRO A 103 0.14 14.35 -9.09
C PRO A 103 -0.78 15.46 -8.57
N VAL A 104 -0.54 15.90 -7.33
CA VAL A 104 -1.31 16.92 -6.63
C VAL A 104 -0.38 18.05 -6.21
N HIS A 105 -0.67 19.28 -6.64
CA HIS A 105 0.10 20.43 -6.22
C HIS A 105 -0.31 20.88 -4.81
N GLY A 106 0.55 20.64 -3.83
CA GLY A 106 0.34 21.05 -2.45
C GLY A 106 0.89 20.04 -1.44
N PRO A 107 0.52 20.18 -0.16
CA PRO A 107 0.97 19.27 0.89
C PRO A 107 0.32 17.89 0.79
N TYR A 108 0.83 16.94 1.56
CA TYR A 108 0.35 15.56 1.61
C TYR A 108 -1.16 15.47 1.92
N GLU A 109 -1.63 16.29 2.85
CA GLU A 109 -3.03 16.36 3.28
C GLU A 109 -3.95 16.72 2.11
N LYS A 110 -3.47 17.55 1.17
CA LYS A 110 -4.22 17.90 -0.03
C LYS A 110 -4.38 16.69 -0.96
N ALA A 111 -3.34 15.87 -1.13
CA ALA A 111 -3.44 14.64 -1.91
C ALA A 111 -4.42 13.63 -1.28
N VAL A 112 -4.46 13.55 0.05
CA VAL A 112 -5.46 12.74 0.77
C VAL A 112 -6.87 13.29 0.55
N LEU A 113 -7.06 14.60 0.63
CA LEU A 113 -8.35 15.26 0.41
C LEU A 113 -8.85 15.05 -1.03
N GLU A 114 -7.99 15.27 -2.03
CA GLU A 114 -8.35 15.06 -3.43
C GLU A 114 -8.69 13.60 -3.73
N SER A 115 -7.95 12.65 -3.16
CA SER A 115 -8.30 11.23 -3.23
C SER A 115 -9.69 10.97 -2.64
N ARG A 116 -10.06 11.63 -1.54
CA ARG A 116 -11.38 11.47 -0.93
C ARG A 116 -12.48 12.07 -1.80
N THR A 117 -12.28 13.27 -2.34
CA THR A 117 -13.23 13.92 -3.25
C THR A 117 -13.47 13.06 -4.48
N PHE A 118 -12.40 12.53 -5.09
CA PHE A 118 -12.49 11.61 -6.21
C PHE A 118 -13.32 10.34 -5.90
N ALA A 119 -13.17 9.80 -4.68
CA ALA A 119 -13.95 8.63 -4.25
C ALA A 119 -15.46 8.94 -4.18
N VAL A 120 -15.84 10.13 -3.73
CA VAL A 120 -17.25 10.55 -3.64
C VAL A 120 -17.83 10.74 -5.04
N GLU A 121 -17.11 11.42 -5.94
CA GLU A 121 -17.56 11.63 -7.32
C GLU A 121 -17.75 10.32 -8.09
N LYS A 122 -16.85 9.35 -7.90
CA LYS A 122 -16.93 8.03 -8.54
C LYS A 122 -18.01 7.12 -7.99
N ARG A 123 -18.59 7.44 -6.82
CA ARG A 123 -19.70 6.69 -6.24
C ARG A 123 -21.06 7.06 -6.86
N SER A 124 -21.13 8.21 -7.53
CA SER A 124 -22.34 8.74 -8.17
C SER A 124 -22.51 8.29 -9.63
N LEU A 125 -21.67 7.38 -10.12
CA LEU A 125 -21.67 6.79 -11.47
C LEU A 125 -21.80 5.28 -11.36
#